data_AF-A0A934A3Q0-F1
#
_entry.id   AF-A0A934A3Q0-F1
#
_cell.length_a   1.000
_cell.length_b   1.000
_cell.length_c   1.000
_cell.angle_alpha   90.00
_cell.angle_beta   90.00
_cell.angle_gamma   90.00
#
_symmetry.space_group_name_H-M   'P 1'
#
loop_
_entity.id
_entity.type
_entity.pdbx_description
1 polymer ?
#
loop_
_entity_poly.entity_id
_entity_poly.type
_entity_poly.pdbx_seq_one_letter_code
_entity_poly.pdbx_strand_id
1 'polypeptide(L)'
;MTSIDKKWMLFGAIAIAVVSSLLFTVSIMNPLVPTPFYLLILAWIISYGIIAVLPLIYLAEYWFLSRKNGFGKITLISAVLLSILSFIYFWVAWEYGLKYQGELHTQLVAAENGIGFLILLTVAYKGVKANSKPIQYSANLFMFLLLAWCAFPYLGELP
;
A
#
# COMPACT_ATOMS: atom_id res chain seq x y z
N MET A 1 6.51 17.99 16.68
CA MET A 1 5.72 16.76 16.51
C MET A 1 5.02 16.52 17.83
N THR A 2 3.70 16.46 17.83
CA THR A 2 2.90 16.25 19.05
C THR A 2 3.05 14.81 19.57
N SER A 3 2.57 14.53 20.77
CA SER A 3 2.57 13.17 21.33
C SER A 3 1.74 12.19 20.47
N ILE A 4 0.62 12.66 19.91
CA ILE A 4 -0.22 11.83 19.03
C ILE A 4 0.46 11.54 17.69
N ASP A 5 1.14 12.53 17.10
CA ASP A 5 1.89 12.35 15.86
C ASP A 5 2.96 11.25 16.01
N LYS A 6 3.71 11.26 17.13
CA LYS A 6 4.74 10.25 17.42
C LYS A 6 4.16 8.83 17.53
N LYS A 7 3.01 8.70 18.20
CA LYS A 7 2.32 7.42 18.36
C LYS A 7 1.89 6.84 17.02
N TRP A 8 1.25 7.66 16.17
CA TRP A 8 0.83 7.23 14.83
C TRP A 8 2.02 6.88 13.94
N MET A 9 3.07 7.68 13.98
CA MET A 9 4.29 7.44 13.21
C MET A 9 4.93 6.09 13.56
N LEU A 10 5.09 5.78 14.86
CA LEU A 10 5.68 4.52 15.30
C LEU A 10 4.74 3.33 15.05
N PHE A 11 3.47 3.48 15.41
CA PHE A 11 2.45 2.45 15.17
C PHE A 11 2.35 2.09 13.70
N GLY A 12 2.30 3.10 12.83
CA GLY A 12 2.21 2.91 11.39
C GLY A 12 3.42 2.18 10.83
N ALA A 13 4.64 2.59 11.22
CA ALA A 13 5.86 1.91 10.80
C ALA A 13 5.88 0.43 11.23
N ILE A 14 5.46 0.12 12.46
CA ILE A 14 5.37 -1.26 12.95
C ILE A 14 4.30 -2.05 12.18
N ALA A 15 3.11 -1.47 11.98
CA ALA A 15 2.03 -2.13 11.25
C ALA A 15 2.43 -2.45 9.80
N ILE A 16 3.08 -1.50 9.11
CA ILE A 16 3.60 -1.71 7.76
C ILE A 16 4.67 -2.80 7.76
N ALA A 17 5.61 -2.80 8.72
CA ALA A 17 6.63 -3.83 8.81
C ALA A 17 6.02 -5.23 9.02
N VAL A 18 4.99 -5.34 9.87
CA VAL A 18 4.26 -6.59 10.08
C VAL A 18 3.60 -7.06 8.78
N VAL A 19 2.88 -6.19 8.08
CA VAL A 19 2.24 -6.56 6.79
C VAL A 19 3.27 -6.94 5.74
N SER A 20 4.36 -6.17 5.59
CA SER A 20 5.46 -6.51 4.69
C SER A 20 6.15 -7.83 5.05
N SER A 21 6.17 -8.22 6.32
CA SER A 21 6.76 -9.50 6.75
C SER A 21 5.94 -10.72 6.32
N LEU A 22 4.64 -10.55 6.03
CA LEU A 22 3.77 -11.63 5.57
C LEU A 22 4.23 -12.22 4.23
N LEU A 23 5.00 -11.46 3.43
CA LEU A 23 5.65 -11.96 2.22
C LEU A 23 6.53 -13.19 2.47
N PHE A 24 7.09 -13.32 3.68
CA PHE A 24 7.95 -14.45 4.04
C PHE A 24 7.18 -15.64 4.62
N THR A 25 5.86 -15.50 4.80
CA THR A 25 5.01 -16.58 5.34
C THR A 25 4.52 -17.54 4.27
N VAL A 26 4.63 -17.15 2.99
CA VAL A 26 4.19 -17.96 1.85
C VAL A 26 5.37 -18.29 0.95
N SER A 27 5.51 -19.56 0.57
CA SER A 27 6.51 -20.01 -0.40
C SER A 27 6.06 -19.78 -1.85
N ILE A 28 4.75 -19.66 -2.07
CA ILE A 28 4.12 -19.46 -3.38
C ILE A 28 3.09 -18.34 -3.22
N MET A 29 3.14 -17.36 -4.11
CA MET A 29 2.17 -16.26 -4.16
C MET A 29 0.77 -16.81 -4.37
N ASN A 30 -0.17 -16.32 -3.57
CA ASN A 30 -1.57 -16.72 -3.62
C ASN A 30 -2.46 -15.49 -3.37
N PRO A 31 -3.78 -15.58 -3.64
CA PRO A 31 -4.66 -14.43 -3.51
C PRO A 31 -4.74 -13.83 -2.09
N LEU A 32 -4.36 -14.58 -1.05
CA LEU A 32 -4.32 -14.09 0.32
C LEU A 32 -3.02 -13.39 0.68
N VAL A 33 -1.99 -13.44 -0.17
CA VAL A 33 -0.72 -12.70 -0.01
C VAL A 33 -0.28 -12.23 -1.41
N PRO A 34 -1.02 -11.28 -2.02
CA PRO A 34 -0.76 -10.80 -3.37
C PRO A 34 0.49 -9.91 -3.41
N THR A 35 1.66 -10.54 -3.38
CA THR A 35 2.96 -9.87 -3.21
C THR A 35 3.14 -8.72 -4.21
N PRO A 36 3.41 -7.48 -3.75
CA PRO A 36 3.64 -6.35 -4.65
C PRO A 36 4.88 -6.56 -5.52
N PHE A 37 4.73 -6.39 -6.83
CA PHE A 37 5.78 -6.60 -7.83
C PHE A 37 7.07 -5.83 -7.51
N TYR A 38 6.96 -4.58 -7.07
CA TYR A 38 8.13 -3.76 -6.76
C TYR A 38 8.86 -4.24 -5.50
N LEU A 39 8.16 -4.86 -4.54
CA LEU A 39 8.80 -5.47 -3.37
C LEU A 39 9.57 -6.73 -3.77
N LEU A 40 9.07 -7.48 -4.75
CA LEU A 40 9.78 -8.62 -5.33
C LEU A 40 11.09 -8.20 -5.99
N ILE A 41 11.06 -7.15 -6.83
CA ILE A 41 12.29 -6.59 -7.44
C ILE A 41 13.28 -6.17 -6.37
N LEU A 42 12.83 -5.43 -5.36
CA LEU A 42 13.71 -4.95 -4.32
C LEU A 42 14.26 -6.09 -3.46
N ALA A 43 13.49 -7.16 -3.22
CA ALA A 43 13.96 -8.35 -2.50
C ALA A 43 15.16 -9.01 -3.21
N TRP A 44 15.28 -8.90 -4.53
CA TRP A 44 16.49 -9.36 -5.25
C TRP A 44 17.73 -8.52 -4.97
N ILE A 45 17.57 -7.24 -4.61
CA ILE A 45 18.67 -6.30 -4.36
C ILE A 45 19.10 -6.33 -2.90
N ILE A 46 18.14 -6.31 -1.98
CA ILE A 46 18.37 -6.12 -0.54
C ILE A 46 17.88 -7.28 0.34
N SER A 47 17.42 -8.39 -0.26
CA SER A 47 16.98 -9.60 0.44
C SER A 47 15.97 -9.28 1.55
N TYR A 48 16.20 -9.77 2.78
CA TYR A 48 15.36 -9.54 3.96
C TYR A 48 15.23 -8.06 4.37
N GLY A 49 16.12 -7.18 3.90
CA GLY A 49 16.04 -5.74 4.15
C GLY A 49 14.76 -5.09 3.59
N ILE A 50 14.06 -5.77 2.68
CA ILE A 50 12.82 -5.29 2.06
C ILE A 50 11.72 -4.92 3.07
N ILE A 51 11.66 -5.61 4.22
CA ILE A 51 10.67 -5.39 5.27
C ILE A 51 10.76 -3.96 5.81
N ALA A 52 11.95 -3.36 5.80
CA ALA A 52 12.19 -2.03 6.34
C ALA A 52 11.93 -0.90 5.33
N VAL A 53 11.84 -1.18 4.02
CA VAL A 53 11.77 -0.12 2.99
C VAL A 53 10.52 0.73 3.15
N LEU A 54 9.33 0.14 3.12
CA LEU A 54 8.08 0.90 3.25
C LEU A 54 7.92 1.56 4.62
N PRO A 55 8.25 0.90 5.75
CA PRO A 55 8.28 1.57 7.06
C PRO A 55 9.21 2.79 7.08
N LEU A 56 10.40 2.72 6.49
CA LEU A 56 11.32 3.86 6.43
C LEU A 56 10.78 4.99 5.55
N ILE A 57 10.18 4.67 4.40
CA ILE A 57 9.50 5.65 3.55
C ILE A 57 8.36 6.31 4.31
N TYR A 58 7.55 5.53 5.04
CA TYR A 58 6.47 6.03 5.88
C TYR A 58 6.99 6.98 6.97
N LEU A 59 8.04 6.58 7.70
CA LEU A 59 8.65 7.44 8.72
C LEU A 59 9.15 8.76 8.14
N ALA A 60 9.82 8.72 6.98
CA ALA A 60 10.29 9.91 6.29
C ALA A 60 9.12 10.81 5.85
N GLU A 61 8.14 10.24 5.13
CA GLU A 61 6.94 10.94 4.68
C GLU A 61 6.22 11.62 5.86
N TYR A 62 5.97 10.87 6.93
CA TYR A 62 5.29 11.35 8.11
C TYR A 62 6.09 12.48 8.78
N TRP A 63 7.41 12.36 8.90
CA TRP A 63 8.27 13.40 9.47
C TRP A 63 8.20 14.73 8.71
N PHE A 64 8.16 14.67 7.38
CA PHE A 64 8.13 15.84 6.51
C PHE A 64 6.73 16.43 6.34
N LEU A 65 5.69 15.61 6.27
CA LEU A 65 4.36 16.04 5.81
C LEU A 65 3.31 16.16 6.91
N SER A 66 3.40 15.39 8.01
CA SER A 66 2.37 15.38 9.08
C SER A 66 2.12 16.74 9.75
N ARG A 67 3.10 17.65 9.66
CA ARG A 67 3.05 19.02 10.21
C ARG A 67 2.43 20.04 9.25
N LYS A 68 2.28 19.71 7.97
CA LYS A 68 1.75 20.64 6.97
C LYS A 68 0.23 20.73 7.12
N ASN A 69 -0.31 21.94 7.05
CA ASN A 69 -1.76 22.19 7.08
C ASN A 69 -2.52 21.51 5.91
N GLY A 70 -1.81 21.04 4.88
CA GLY A 70 -2.35 20.31 3.74
C GLY A 70 -2.20 18.78 3.81
N PHE A 71 -1.75 18.19 4.92
CA PHE A 71 -1.45 16.75 5.01
C PHE A 71 -2.59 15.85 4.51
N GLY A 72 -3.83 16.09 4.96
CA GLY A 72 -4.99 15.34 4.49
C GLY A 72 -5.23 15.48 2.98
N LYS A 73 -5.06 16.67 2.42
CA LYS A 73 -5.22 16.91 0.97
C LYS A 73 -4.12 16.21 0.17
N ILE A 74 -2.88 16.26 0.65
CA ILE A 74 -1.75 15.55 0.04
C ILE A 74 -2.04 14.05 0.04
N THR A 75 -2.45 13.49 1.18
CA THR A 75 -2.81 12.07 1.31
C THR A 75 -3.94 11.69 0.34
N LEU A 76 -4.99 12.51 0.23
CA LEU A 76 -6.09 12.27 -0.72
C LEU A 76 -5.60 12.30 -2.18
N ILE A 77 -4.79 13.28 -2.55
CA ILE A 77 -4.22 13.38 -3.90
C ILE A 77 -3.36 12.15 -4.20
N SER A 78 -2.47 11.77 -3.27
CA SER A 78 -1.66 10.56 -3.39
C SER A 78 -2.52 9.31 -3.53
N ALA A 79 -3.59 9.16 -2.74
CA ALA A 79 -4.52 8.04 -2.84
C ALA A 79 -5.22 7.98 -4.20
N VAL A 80 -5.65 9.13 -4.75
CA VAL A 80 -6.25 9.20 -6.10
C VAL A 80 -5.23 8.80 -7.16
N LEU A 81 -4.02 9.35 -7.12
CA LEU A 81 -2.97 9.03 -8.09
C LEU A 81 -2.59 7.55 -8.04
N LEU A 82 -2.42 6.98 -6.84
CA LEU A 82 -2.13 5.56 -6.67
C LEU A 82 -3.28 4.68 -7.13
N SER A 83 -4.54 5.07 -6.91
CA SER A 83 -5.69 4.32 -7.40
C SER A 83 -5.75 4.31 -8.93
N ILE A 84 -5.45 5.44 -9.59
CA ILE A 84 -5.39 5.53 -11.06
C ILE A 84 -4.24 4.66 -11.59
N LEU A 85 -3.07 4.75 -10.97
CA LEU A 85 -1.92 3.92 -11.35
C LEU A 85 -2.22 2.44 -11.16
N SER A 86 -2.86 2.04 -10.05
CA SER A 86 -3.24 0.65 -9.79
C SER A 86 -4.24 0.15 -10.84
N PHE A 87 -5.21 0.98 -11.24
CA PHE A 87 -6.12 0.63 -12.32
C PHE A 87 -5.39 0.42 -13.65
N ILE A 88 -4.50 1.34 -14.04
CA ILE A 88 -3.68 1.21 -15.25
C ILE A 88 -2.81 -0.04 -15.19
N TYR A 89 -2.26 -0.35 -14.02
CA TYR A 89 -1.46 -1.56 -13.81
C TYR A 89 -2.26 -2.82 -14.11
N PHE A 90 -3.43 -3.00 -13.47
CA PHE A 90 -4.29 -4.16 -13.74
C PHE A 90 -4.72 -4.21 -15.20
N TRP A 91 -5.00 -3.07 -15.83
CA TRP A 91 -5.34 -3.03 -17.25
C TRP A 91 -4.22 -3.60 -18.14
N VAL A 92 -2.96 -3.25 -17.86
CA VAL A 92 -1.80 -3.70 -18.64
C VAL A 92 -1.39 -5.13 -18.29
N ALA A 93 -1.43 -5.50 -17.01
CA ALA A 93 -0.97 -6.77 -16.49
C ALA A 93 -2.05 -7.87 -16.51
N TRP A 94 -3.29 -7.56 -16.92
CA TRP A 94 -4.43 -8.49 -16.87
C TRP A 94 -4.12 -9.83 -17.56
N GLU A 95 -3.65 -9.76 -18.79
CA GLU A 95 -3.32 -10.95 -19.60
C GLU A 95 -2.17 -11.77 -19.00
N TYR A 96 -1.22 -11.13 -18.33
CA TYR A 96 -0.17 -11.82 -17.58
C TYR A 96 -0.77 -12.60 -16.42
N GLY A 97 -1.65 -11.96 -15.64
CA GLY A 97 -2.34 -12.60 -14.52
C GLY A 97 -3.14 -13.82 -14.96
N LEU A 98 -3.95 -13.68 -16.02
CA LEU A 98 -4.73 -14.79 -16.56
C LEU A 98 -3.84 -15.95 -17.01
N LYS A 99 -2.72 -15.64 -17.67
CA LYS A 99 -1.80 -16.64 -18.22
C LYS A 99 -0.97 -17.35 -17.16
N TYR A 100 -0.44 -16.63 -16.16
CA TYR A 100 0.57 -17.16 -15.23
C TYR A 100 0.02 -17.44 -13.82
N GLN A 101 -0.98 -16.70 -13.36
CA GLN A 101 -1.59 -16.89 -12.03
C GLN A 101 -2.97 -17.55 -12.10
N GLY A 102 -3.62 -17.53 -13.28
CA GLY A 102 -4.95 -18.05 -13.52
C GLY A 102 -6.06 -17.02 -13.26
N GLU A 103 -7.24 -17.32 -13.81
CA GLU A 103 -8.39 -16.41 -13.80
C GLU A 103 -8.87 -16.09 -12.38
N LEU A 104 -9.13 -17.12 -11.57
CA LEU A 104 -9.65 -16.94 -10.22
C LEU A 104 -8.70 -16.11 -9.34
N HIS A 105 -7.40 -16.37 -9.43
CA HIS A 105 -6.40 -15.60 -8.69
C HIS A 105 -6.45 -14.12 -9.08
N THR A 106 -6.37 -13.86 -10.39
CA THR A 106 -6.31 -12.50 -10.93
C THR A 106 -7.55 -11.69 -10.55
N GLN A 107 -8.74 -12.31 -10.64
CA GLN A 107 -10.00 -11.68 -10.26
C GLN A 107 -10.07 -11.36 -8.76
N LEU A 108 -9.68 -12.31 -7.89
CA LEU A 108 -9.70 -12.09 -6.44
C LEU A 108 -8.75 -10.96 -6.02
N VAL A 109 -7.53 -10.96 -6.55
CA VAL A 109 -6.52 -9.95 -6.25
C VAL A 109 -6.94 -8.57 -6.78
N ALA A 110 -7.54 -8.50 -7.97
CA ALA A 110 -8.11 -7.27 -8.52
C ALA A 110 -9.27 -6.74 -7.66
N ALA A 111 -10.16 -7.64 -7.19
CA ALA A 111 -11.28 -7.27 -6.33
C ALA A 111 -10.80 -6.75 -4.97
N GLU A 112 -9.84 -7.44 -4.34
CA GLU A 112 -9.24 -6.99 -3.07
C GLU A 112 -8.59 -5.61 -3.22
N ASN A 113 -7.77 -5.41 -4.27
CA ASN A 113 -7.14 -4.12 -4.55
C ASN A 113 -8.19 -3.02 -4.77
N GLY A 114 -9.21 -3.28 -5.58
CA GLY A 114 -10.30 -2.33 -5.87
C GLY A 114 -11.08 -1.93 -4.62
N ILE A 115 -11.45 -2.91 -3.78
CA ILE A 115 -12.12 -2.67 -2.49
C ILE A 115 -11.20 -1.86 -1.57
N GLY A 116 -9.92 -2.23 -1.48
CA GLY A 116 -8.91 -1.53 -0.70
C GLY A 116 -8.81 -0.05 -1.08
N PHE A 117 -8.64 0.26 -2.37
CA PHE A 117 -8.57 1.64 -2.84
C PHE A 117 -9.88 2.41 -2.65
N LEU A 118 -11.04 1.76 -2.81
CA LEU A 118 -12.34 2.40 -2.53
C LEU A 118 -12.47 2.81 -1.06
N ILE A 119 -12.08 1.93 -0.14
CA ILE A 119 -12.05 2.23 1.30
C ILE A 119 -11.07 3.38 1.57
N LEU A 120 -9.85 3.31 1.00
CA LEU A 120 -8.84 4.35 1.17
C LEU A 120 -9.35 5.72 0.73
N LEU A 121 -9.89 5.82 -0.48
CA LEU A 121 -10.43 7.08 -1.01
C LEU A 121 -11.55 7.62 -0.14
N THR A 122 -12.43 6.74 0.35
CA THR A 122 -13.52 7.12 1.26
C THR A 122 -12.99 7.68 2.58
N VAL A 123 -12.02 7.02 3.20
CA VAL A 123 -11.42 7.46 4.47
C VAL A 123 -10.63 8.75 4.28
N ALA A 124 -9.83 8.85 3.21
CA ALA A 124 -9.06 10.05 2.88
C ALA A 124 -9.98 11.26 2.63
N TYR A 125 -11.04 11.09 1.84
CA TYR A 125 -12.03 12.13 1.59
C TYR A 125 -12.73 12.58 2.87
N LYS A 126 -13.20 11.63 3.69
CA LYS A 126 -13.80 11.93 5.00
C LYS A 126 -12.82 12.67 5.92
N GLY A 127 -11.54 12.29 5.93
CA GLY A 127 -10.49 12.93 6.71
C GLY A 127 -10.25 14.38 6.31
N VAL A 128 -10.28 14.69 5.02
CA VAL A 128 -10.21 16.06 4.50
C VAL A 128 -11.48 16.85 4.85
N LYS A 129 -12.66 16.29 4.57
CA LYS A 129 -13.94 16.96 4.78
C LYS A 129 -14.20 17.29 6.25
N ALA A 130 -13.86 16.37 7.16
CA ALA A 130 -14.01 16.57 8.60
C ALA A 130 -12.84 17.32 9.24
N ASN A 131 -11.78 17.62 8.49
CA ASN A 131 -10.51 18.16 8.99
C ASN A 131 -9.96 17.41 10.22
N SER A 132 -10.17 16.08 10.27
CA SER A 132 -9.86 15.25 11.43
C SER A 132 -8.50 14.60 11.27
N LYS A 133 -7.52 15.01 12.10
CA LYS A 133 -6.16 14.47 12.08
C LYS A 133 -6.09 12.95 12.23
N PRO A 134 -6.79 12.31 13.19
CA PRO A 134 -6.77 10.85 13.29
C PRO A 134 -7.25 10.16 12.01
N ILE A 135 -8.31 10.66 11.37
CA ILE A 135 -8.82 10.06 10.12
C ILE A 135 -7.82 10.25 8.98
N GLN A 136 -7.16 11.41 8.90
CA GLN A 136 -6.11 11.67 7.91
C GLN A 136 -4.90 10.74 8.13
N TYR A 137 -4.49 10.51 9.38
CA TYR A 137 -3.42 9.56 9.71
C TYR A 137 -3.82 8.12 9.40
N SER A 138 -5.06 7.72 9.69
CA SER A 138 -5.58 6.41 9.29
C SER A 138 -5.58 6.22 7.77
N ALA A 139 -5.99 7.23 7.00
CA ALA A 139 -5.95 7.18 5.54
C ALA A 139 -4.52 7.00 5.01
N ASN A 140 -3.58 7.79 5.54
CA ASN A 140 -2.18 7.71 5.15
C ASN A 140 -1.56 6.35 5.52
N LEU A 141 -1.80 5.84 6.74
CA LEU A 141 -1.38 4.49 7.12
C LEU A 141 -1.99 3.43 6.19
N PHE A 142 -3.30 3.49 5.94
CA PHE A 142 -3.96 2.51 5.09
C PHE A 142 -3.44 2.51 3.65
N MET A 143 -3.08 3.68 3.11
CA MET A 143 -2.39 3.79 1.82
C MET A 143 -1.06 3.02 1.82
N PHE A 144 -0.25 3.15 2.87
CA PHE A 144 1.00 2.41 2.98
C PHE A 144 0.80 0.91 3.24
N LEU A 145 -0.27 0.52 3.94
CA LEU A 145 -0.63 -0.89 4.11
C LEU A 145 -1.04 -1.50 2.77
N LEU A 146 -1.83 -0.79 1.95
CA LEU A 146 -2.15 -1.24 0.59
C LEU A 146 -0.88 -1.35 -0.26
N LEU A 147 0.02 -0.37 -0.20
CA LEU A 147 1.33 -0.46 -0.85
C LEU A 147 2.06 -1.72 -0.41
N ALA A 148 2.21 -1.95 0.89
CA ALA A 148 2.90 -3.11 1.44
C ALA A 148 2.24 -4.46 1.11
N TRP A 149 0.97 -4.45 0.74
CA TRP A 149 0.15 -5.65 0.63
C TRP A 149 -0.22 -5.99 -0.80
N CYS A 150 -1.06 -5.19 -1.46
CA CYS A 150 -1.70 -5.57 -2.73
C CYS A 150 -1.70 -4.48 -3.79
N ALA A 151 -1.07 -3.33 -3.57
CA ALA A 151 -0.91 -2.33 -4.62
C ALA A 151 0.15 -2.82 -5.61
N PHE A 152 -0.22 -2.93 -6.88
CA PHE A 152 0.65 -3.43 -7.96
C PHE A 152 1.14 -4.87 -7.70
N PRO A 153 0.22 -5.84 -7.55
CA PRO A 153 0.58 -7.21 -7.20
C PRO A 153 1.25 -7.91 -8.38
N TYR A 154 2.21 -8.80 -8.10
CA TYR A 154 2.83 -9.63 -9.12
C TYR A 154 1.80 -10.53 -9.80
N LEU A 155 1.64 -10.38 -11.12
CA LEU A 155 0.74 -11.18 -11.95
C LEU A 155 1.51 -12.02 -12.99
N GLY A 156 2.81 -12.24 -12.81
CA GLY A 156 3.62 -13.04 -13.74
C GLY A 156 4.37 -12.21 -14.78
N GLU A 157 4.62 -10.94 -14.50
CA GLU A 157 5.34 -10.02 -15.39
C GLU A 157 6.85 -10.30 -15.46
N LEU A 158 7.39 -11.18 -14.59
CA LEU A 158 8.78 -11.62 -14.63
C LEU A 158 8.86 -13.09 -15.08
N PRO A 159 9.83 -13.43 -15.95
CA PRO A 159 10.03 -14.78 -16.46
C PRO A 159 10.59 -15.76 -15.42
#